data_AF-W0LJT1-F1
#
_entry.id   AF-W0LJT1-F1
#
_cell.length_a   1.000
_cell.length_b   1.000
_cell.length_c   1.000
_cell.angle_alpha   90.00
_cell.angle_beta   90.00
_cell.angle_gamma   90.00
#
_symmetry.space_group_name_H-M   'P 1'
#
loop_
_entity.id
_entity.type
_entity.pdbx_description
1 polymer ?
#
loop_
_entity_poly.entity_id
_entity_poly.type
_entity_poly.pdbx_seq_one_letter_code
_entity_poly.pdbx_strand_id
1 'polypeptide(L)'
;MKPGDKDKADTGENRELRLSCGVTGIKSFFYRYTNPLSGKLVQVHIGHVLNISLAQARAELQALKQIKNEGRCPSSEQKAKLKNSKLYSLSEIW
;
A
#
# COMPACT_ATOMS: atom_id res chain seq x y z
N MET A 1 -1.37 -12.04 -15.40
CA MET A 1 -0.42 -10.94 -15.61
C MET A 1 0.94 -11.57 -15.81
N LYS A 2 1.61 -11.24 -16.91
CA LYS A 2 3.00 -11.60 -17.20
C LYS A 2 3.93 -10.48 -16.68
N PRO A 3 5.21 -10.76 -16.42
CA PRO A 3 6.20 -9.71 -16.15
C PRO A 3 6.18 -8.66 -17.28
N GLY A 4 6.08 -7.38 -16.94
CA GLY A 4 5.96 -6.28 -17.91
C GLY A 4 4.52 -5.92 -18.33
N ASP A 5 3.51 -6.65 -17.85
CA ASP A 5 2.11 -6.23 -18.02
C ASP A 5 1.83 -4.92 -17.27
N LYS A 6 0.95 -4.10 -17.85
CA LYS A 6 0.46 -2.87 -17.22
C LYS A 6 -0.27 -3.17 -15.90
N ASP A 7 -0.16 -2.24 -14.97
CA ASP A 7 -0.88 -2.29 -13.70
C ASP A 7 -2.38 -2.45 -13.91
N LYS A 8 -2.99 -3.35 -13.16
CA LYS A 8 -4.44 -3.54 -13.15
C LYS A 8 -5.04 -2.78 -11.97
N ALA A 9 -6.06 -1.98 -12.22
CA ALA A 9 -6.87 -1.40 -11.16
C ALA A 9 -7.98 -2.37 -10.76
N ASP A 10 -8.34 -2.37 -9.46
CA ASP A 10 -9.56 -3.04 -9.00
C ASP A 10 -10.80 -2.22 -9.43
N THR A 11 -11.99 -2.71 -9.12
CA THR A 11 -13.28 -2.19 -9.58
C THR A 11 -14.08 -1.51 -8.47
N GLY A 12 -15.05 -0.70 -8.86
CA GLY A 12 -15.98 -0.03 -7.94
C GLY A 12 -15.28 0.87 -6.91
N GLU A 13 -15.58 0.63 -5.64
CA GLU A 13 -15.03 1.38 -4.51
C GLU A 13 -13.51 1.21 -4.37
N ASN A 14 -12.94 0.11 -4.88
CA ASN A 14 -11.51 -0.20 -4.75
C ASN A 14 -10.68 0.27 -5.96
N ARG A 15 -11.19 1.15 -6.83
CA ARG A 15 -10.47 1.63 -8.04
C ARG A 15 -9.09 2.25 -7.80
N GLU A 16 -8.82 2.70 -6.58
CA GLU A 16 -7.50 3.23 -6.18
C GLU A 16 -6.49 2.12 -5.83
N LEU A 17 -6.95 0.88 -5.64
CA LEU A 17 -6.12 -0.32 -5.48
C LEU A 17 -5.62 -0.79 -6.84
N ARG A 18 -4.32 -0.96 -6.94
CA ARG A 18 -3.62 -1.41 -8.14
C ARG A 18 -2.83 -2.66 -7.84
N LEU A 19 -2.79 -3.56 -8.81
CA LEU A 19 -1.94 -4.73 -8.83
C LEU A 19 -0.87 -4.53 -9.91
N SER A 20 0.39 -4.54 -9.51
CA SER A 20 1.53 -4.47 -10.42
C SER A 20 2.27 -5.81 -10.44
N CYS A 21 2.88 -6.15 -11.57
CA CYS A 21 3.76 -7.30 -11.72
C CYS A 21 5.15 -6.81 -12.12
N GLY A 22 6.11 -6.95 -11.22
CA GLY A 22 7.49 -6.60 -11.48
C GLY A 22 8.14 -7.52 -12.52
N VAL A 23 9.35 -7.15 -12.95
CA VAL A 23 10.15 -7.91 -13.94
C VAL A 23 10.45 -9.34 -13.47
N THR A 24 10.59 -9.54 -12.16
CA THR A 24 10.79 -10.84 -11.51
C THR A 24 9.49 -11.67 -11.42
N GLY A 25 8.36 -11.16 -11.89
CA GLY A 25 7.04 -11.81 -11.78
C GLY A 25 6.38 -11.71 -10.41
N ILE A 26 7.04 -11.04 -9.44
CA ILE A 26 6.45 -10.75 -8.14
C ILE A 26 5.29 -9.77 -8.32
N LYS A 27 4.15 -10.12 -7.73
CA LYS A 27 2.93 -9.32 -7.79
C LYS A 27 2.74 -8.58 -6.48
N SER A 28 2.46 -7.29 -6.58
CA SER A 28 2.30 -6.42 -5.42
C SER A 28 1.06 -5.54 -5.55
N PHE A 29 0.38 -5.36 -4.42
CA PHE A 29 -0.71 -4.42 -4.27
C PHE A 29 -0.18 -3.04 -3.90
N PHE A 30 -0.71 -2.04 -4.60
CA PHE A 30 -0.40 -0.64 -4.40
C PHE A 30 -1.68 0.16 -4.25
N TYR A 31 -1.70 1.11 -3.32
CA TYR A 31 -2.73 2.13 -3.22
C TYR A 31 -2.24 3.42 -3.88
N ARG A 32 -2.93 3.89 -4.93
CA ARG A 32 -2.63 5.15 -5.59
C ARG A 32 -3.67 6.20 -5.21
N TYR A 33 -3.23 7.31 -4.63
CA TYR A 33 -4.10 8.39 -4.18
C TYR A 33 -3.45 9.77 -4.38
N THR A 34 -4.27 10.81 -4.34
CA THR A 34 -3.80 12.19 -4.30
C THR A 34 -3.51 12.55 -2.85
N ASN A 35 -2.27 12.92 -2.56
CA ASN A 35 -1.85 13.32 -1.22
C ASN A 35 -2.62 14.58 -0.78
N PRO A 36 -3.37 14.53 0.33
CA PRO A 36 -4.18 15.67 0.77
C PRO A 36 -3.35 16.89 1.14
N LEU A 37 -2.08 16.71 1.54
CA LEU A 37 -1.19 17.80 1.97
C LEU A 37 -0.49 18.52 0.82
N SER A 38 -0.20 17.80 -0.28
CA SER A 38 0.61 18.33 -1.38
C SER A 38 -0.11 18.37 -2.73
N GLY A 39 -1.29 17.76 -2.84
CA GLY A 39 -2.04 17.63 -4.09
C GLY A 39 -1.39 16.71 -5.14
N LYS A 40 -0.27 16.07 -4.82
CA LYS A 40 0.46 15.20 -5.76
C LYS A 40 -0.09 13.78 -5.74
N LEU A 41 -0.08 13.12 -6.89
CA LEU A 41 -0.37 11.68 -6.99
C LEU A 41 0.78 10.89 -6.37
N VAL A 42 0.45 10.09 -5.36
CA VAL A 42 1.39 9.24 -4.62
C VAL A 42 0.89 7.80 -4.67
N GLN A 43 1.82 6.86 -4.57
CA GLN A 43 1.52 5.44 -4.46
C GLN A 43 2.15 4.86 -3.20
N VAL A 44 1.44 3.93 -2.57
CA VAL A 44 1.84 3.30 -1.31
C VAL A 44 1.77 1.79 -1.49
N HIS A 45 2.83 1.09 -1.07
CA HIS A 45 2.90 -0.37 -1.17
C HIS A 45 2.12 -1.00 -0.01
N ILE A 46 1.12 -1.81 -0.34
CA ILE A 46 0.32 -2.54 0.65
C ILE A 46 1.03 -3.87 0.97
N GLY A 47 1.40 -4.63 -0.07
CA GLY A 47 2.10 -5.89 0.13
C GLY A 47 2.16 -6.78 -1.10
N HIS A 48 2.89 -7.87 -0.98
CA HIS A 48 3.02 -8.88 -2.03
C HIS A 48 1.84 -9.84 -2.01
N VAL A 49 1.34 -10.23 -3.19
CA VAL A 49 0.24 -11.21 -3.34
C VAL A 49 0.58 -12.57 -2.72
N LEU A 50 1.88 -12.89 -2.57
CA LEU A 50 2.34 -14.10 -1.89
C LEU A 50 2.04 -14.08 -0.38
N ASN A 51 1.98 -12.89 0.23
CA ASN A 51 1.84 -12.72 1.66
C ASN A 51 0.44 -12.24 2.06
N ILE A 52 -0.24 -11.51 1.17
CA ILE A 52 -1.56 -10.94 1.43
C ILE A 52 -2.55 -11.32 0.34
N SER A 53 -3.77 -11.66 0.76
CA SER A 53 -4.90 -11.91 -0.14
C SER A 53 -5.53 -10.61 -0.66
N LEU A 54 -6.33 -10.73 -1.73
CA LEU A 54 -7.10 -9.59 -2.27
C LEU A 54 -8.04 -8.98 -1.23
N ALA A 55 -8.68 -9.81 -0.40
CA ALA A 55 -9.59 -9.35 0.65
C ALA A 55 -8.85 -8.53 1.72
N GLN A 56 -7.66 -9.00 2.13
CA GLN A 56 -6.81 -8.26 3.06
C GLN A 56 -6.33 -6.93 2.46
N ALA A 57 -5.92 -6.92 1.19
CA ALA A 57 -5.53 -5.70 0.51
C ALA A 57 -6.68 -4.68 0.42
N ARG A 58 -7.93 -5.13 0.23
CA ARG A 58 -9.13 -4.28 0.25
C ARG A 58 -9.43 -3.72 1.64
N ALA A 59 -9.30 -4.53 2.69
CA ALA A 59 -9.47 -4.07 4.07
C ALA A 59 -8.41 -3.01 4.42
N GLU A 60 -7.15 -3.23 4.06
CA GLU A 60 -6.08 -2.26 4.31
C GLU A 60 -6.29 -0.97 3.51
N LEU A 61 -6.76 -1.07 2.25
CA LEU A 61 -7.15 0.11 1.47
C LEU A 61 -8.20 0.96 2.19
N GLN A 62 -9.23 0.33 2.75
CA GLN A 62 -10.28 1.04 3.50
C GLN A 62 -9.70 1.78 4.72
N ALA A 63 -8.79 1.14 5.47
CA ALA A 63 -8.10 1.79 6.58
C ALA A 63 -7.24 2.99 6.10
N LEU A 64 -6.50 2.84 5.00
CA LEU A 64 -5.69 3.94 4.43
C LEU A 64 -6.56 5.08 3.89
N LYS A 65 -7.77 4.79 3.42
CA LYS A 65 -8.74 5.82 3.01
C LYS A 65 -9.29 6.61 4.21
N GLN A 66 -9.55 5.96 5.34
CA GLN A 66 -9.97 6.66 6.56
C GLN A 66 -8.90 7.66 7.00
N ILE A 67 -7.62 7.24 7.04
CA ILE A 67 -6.48 8.12 7.34
C ILE A 67 -6.42 9.32 6.36
N LYS A 68 -6.63 9.07 5.07
CA LYS A 68 -6.70 10.15 4.05
C LYS A 68 -7.84 11.13 4.34
N ASN A 69 -9.03 10.63 4.69
CA ASN A 69 -10.20 11.45 4.98
C ASN A 69 -10.03 12.31 6.24
N GLU A 70 -9.22 11.85 7.19
CA GLU A 70 -8.83 12.63 8.37
C GLU A 70 -7.75 13.70 8.06
N GLY A 71 -7.36 13.85 6.79
CA GLY A 71 -6.35 14.83 6.34
C GLY A 71 -4.91 14.39 6.57
N ARG A 72 -4.68 13.14 7.00
CA ARG A 72 -3.34 12.57 7.22
C ARG A 72 -2.81 11.89 5.95
N CYS A 73 -1.49 11.77 5.82
CA CYS A 73 -0.85 11.13 4.66
C CYS A 73 -0.60 9.63 4.95
N PRO A 74 -1.28 8.69 4.26
CA PRO A 74 -1.11 7.24 4.45
C PRO A 74 0.34 6.75 4.25
N SER A 75 1.11 7.40 3.38
CA SER A 75 2.53 7.04 3.16
C SER A 75 3.38 7.28 4.40
N SER A 76 3.10 8.37 5.14
CA SER A 76 3.83 8.72 6.35
C SER A 76 3.55 7.73 7.48
N GLU A 77 2.30 7.28 7.61
CA GLU A 77 1.92 6.33 8.66
C GLU A 77 2.48 4.93 8.43
N GLN A 78 2.49 4.41 7.19
CA GLN A 78 3.14 3.13 6.92
C GLN A 78 4.65 3.20 7.20
N LYS A 79 5.33 4.29 6.79
CA LYS A 79 6.76 4.49 7.14
C LYS A 79 6.98 4.56 8.65
N ALA A 80 6.05 5.16 9.39
CA ALA A 80 6.10 5.21 10.85
C ALA A 80 5.92 3.83 11.49
N LYS A 81 4.99 3.01 10.99
CA LYS A 81 4.80 1.61 11.45
C LYS A 81 6.04 0.75 11.21
N LEU A 82 6.65 0.85 10.02
CA LEU A 82 7.90 0.16 9.71
C LEU A 82 9.05 0.62 10.63
N LYS A 83 9.16 1.92 10.92
CA LYS A 83 10.15 2.44 11.87
C LYS A 83 9.92 1.92 13.30
N ASN A 84 8.67 1.95 13.78
CA ASN A 84 8.34 1.49 15.13
C ASN A 84 8.60 -0.01 15.28
N SER A 85 8.14 -0.86 14.35
CA SER A 85 8.41 -2.30 14.38
C SER A 85 9.91 -2.62 14.39
N LYS A 86 10.71 -1.88 13.61
CA LYS A 86 12.16 -2.03 13.60
C LYS A 86 12.81 -1.60 14.90
N LEU A 87 12.26 -0.59 15.58
CA LEU A 87 12.71 -0.15 16.89
C LEU A 87 12.44 -1.22 17.97
N TYR A 88 11.25 -1.82 17.98
CA TYR A 88 10.89 -2.89 18.93
C TYR A 88 11.75 -4.14 18.76
N SER A 89 11.98 -4.55 17.51
CA SER A 89 12.88 -5.68 17.22
C SER A 89 14.33 -5.39 17.62
N LEU A 90 14.79 -4.15 17.56
CA LEU A 90 16.13 -3.78 18.01
C LEU A 90 16.23 -3.69 19.53
N SER A 91 15.17 -3.30 20.24
CA SER A 91 15.14 -3.25 21.71
C SER A 91 15.06 -4.62 22.37
N GLU A 92 14.68 -5.67 21.64
CA GLU A 92 14.69 -7.06 22.15
C GLU A 92 16.05 -7.77 21.98
N ILE A 93 17.01 -7.13 21.29
CA ILE A 93 18.34 -7.68 20.99
C ILE A 93 19.43 -7.12 21.93
N TRP A 94 19.08 -6.21 22.85
CA TRP A 94 19.98 -5.64 23.86
C TRP A 94 19.47 -5.88 25.27
#